data_AF-A0A4R2CJM0-F1
#
_entry.id   AF-A0A4R2CJM0-F1
#
_cell.length_a   1.000
_cell.length_b   1.000
_cell.length_c   1.000
_cell.angle_alpha   90.00
_cell.angle_beta   90.00
_cell.angle_gamma   90.00
#
_symmetry.space_group_name_H-M   'P 1'
#
loop_
_entity.id
_entity.type
_entity.pdbx_description
1 polymer ?
#
loop_
_entity_poly.entity_id
_entity_poly.type
_entity_poly.pdbx_seq_one_letter_code
_entity_poly.pdbx_strand_id
1 'polypeptide(L)'
;MTAITERELDWQTWHAQREADLDTDYRWLTVVAFNWLPVEPAEIPGLPGNWWAQDGLAHVRSASGLTLNGEPLTGTTSASVPEAGSLSWLLHGDKLVELVLRGGPLRDPAA
;
A
#
# COMPACT_ATOMS: atom_id res chain seq x y z
N MET A 1 28.84 -32.58 -22.48
CA MET A 1 29.17 -31.60 -21.42
C MET A 1 28.92 -30.23 -22.00
N THR A 2 27.80 -29.59 -21.67
CA THR A 2 27.42 -28.30 -22.25
C THR A 2 28.12 -27.21 -21.46
N ALA A 3 28.92 -26.37 -22.13
CA ALA A 3 29.54 -25.21 -21.49
C ALA A 3 28.48 -24.12 -21.29
N ILE A 4 28.35 -23.62 -20.07
CA ILE A 4 27.51 -22.45 -19.75
C ILE A 4 28.20 -21.20 -20.31
N THR A 5 27.43 -20.36 -20.99
CA THR A 5 27.93 -19.10 -21.56
C THR A 5 27.88 -17.97 -20.52
N GLU A 6 28.66 -16.92 -20.71
CA GLU A 6 28.62 -15.72 -19.85
C GLU A 6 27.20 -15.11 -19.77
N ARG A 7 26.48 -15.01 -20.90
CA ARG A 7 25.10 -14.50 -20.92
C ARG A 7 24.13 -15.37 -20.13
N GLU A 8 24.36 -16.69 -20.11
CA GLU A 8 23.56 -17.62 -19.31
C GLU A 8 23.82 -17.39 -17.82
N LEU A 9 25.08 -17.17 -17.41
CA LEU A 9 25.43 -16.87 -16.02
C LEU A 9 24.86 -15.52 -15.57
N ASP A 10 24.91 -14.50 -16.44
CA ASP A 10 24.34 -13.18 -16.18
C ASP A 10 22.81 -13.27 -15.99
N TRP A 11 22.15 -14.02 -16.86
CA TRP A 11 20.71 -14.24 -16.75
C TRP A 11 20.34 -14.97 -15.46
N GLN A 12 21.06 -16.04 -15.09
CA GLN A 12 20.82 -16.76 -13.84
C GLN A 12 21.01 -15.88 -12.61
N THR A 13 22.04 -15.02 -12.62
CA THR A 13 22.29 -14.07 -11.53
C THR A 13 21.17 -13.05 -11.40
N TRP A 14 20.78 -12.42 -12.51
CA TRP A 14 19.66 -11.48 -12.53
C TRP A 14 18.35 -12.15 -12.11
N HIS A 15 18.09 -13.36 -12.59
CA HIS A 15 16.86 -14.10 -12.29
C HIS A 15 16.78 -14.44 -10.80
N ALA A 16 17.87 -14.95 -10.21
CA ALA A 16 17.91 -15.24 -8.78
C ALA A 16 17.69 -13.99 -7.91
N GLN A 17 18.28 -12.85 -8.29
CA GLN A 17 18.03 -11.57 -7.62
C GLN A 17 16.57 -11.16 -7.76
N ARG A 18 16.00 -11.31 -8.96
CA ARG A 18 14.62 -10.96 -9.22
C ARG A 18 13.67 -11.79 -8.36
N GLU A 19 13.84 -13.12 -8.33
CA GLU A 19 13.04 -14.04 -7.51
C GLU A 19 13.12 -13.70 -6.02
N ALA A 20 14.32 -13.39 -5.51
CA ALA A 20 14.48 -12.94 -4.12
C ALA A 20 13.70 -11.65 -3.82
N ASP A 21 13.69 -10.69 -4.76
CA ASP A 21 12.89 -9.48 -4.63
C ASP A 21 11.37 -9.74 -4.69
N LEU A 22 10.94 -10.85 -5.33
CA LEU A 22 9.53 -11.24 -5.45
C LEU A 22 9.00 -11.85 -4.16
N ASP A 23 9.85 -12.59 -3.45
CA ASP A 23 9.53 -13.32 -2.24
C ASP A 23 9.50 -12.45 -0.96
N THR A 24 9.60 -11.13 -1.12
CA THR A 24 9.58 -10.20 0.00
C THR A 24 8.14 -9.84 0.40
N ASP A 25 7.85 -9.90 1.69
CA ASP A 25 6.55 -9.56 2.28
C ASP A 25 6.06 -8.15 1.89
N TYR A 26 4.75 -8.05 1.63
CA TYR A 26 4.04 -6.78 1.36
C TYR A 26 4.55 -5.96 0.16
N ARG A 27 5.09 -6.62 -0.87
CA ARG A 27 5.63 -5.96 -2.07
C ARG A 27 4.68 -6.05 -3.27
N TRP A 28 5.19 -5.71 -4.44
CA TRP A 28 4.42 -5.49 -5.67
C TRP A 28 3.52 -6.67 -6.11
N LEU A 29 3.79 -7.89 -5.65
CA LEU A 29 2.95 -9.08 -5.92
C LEU A 29 1.88 -9.37 -4.87
N THR A 30 1.85 -8.63 -3.76
CA THR A 30 0.95 -8.93 -2.63
C THR A 30 -0.28 -8.03 -2.60
N VAL A 31 -0.56 -7.27 -3.66
CA VAL A 31 -1.73 -6.39 -3.69
C VAL A 31 -3.00 -7.23 -3.85
N VAL A 32 -3.85 -7.18 -2.83
CA VAL A 32 -5.09 -7.98 -2.78
C VAL A 32 -6.37 -7.15 -2.98
N ALA A 33 -6.30 -5.82 -2.84
CA ALA A 33 -7.43 -4.92 -3.01
C ALA A 33 -6.99 -3.48 -3.30
N PHE A 34 -7.84 -2.73 -4.00
CA PHE A 34 -7.75 -1.28 -4.16
C PHE A 34 -9.07 -0.64 -3.77
N ASN A 35 -9.03 0.32 -2.84
CA ASN A 35 -10.21 1.02 -2.35
C ASN A 35 -9.98 2.53 -2.40
N TRP A 36 -10.93 3.26 -2.97
CA TRP A 36 -10.94 4.71 -2.91
C TRP A 36 -11.43 5.17 -1.55
N LEU A 37 -10.80 6.21 -1.00
CA LEU A 37 -11.27 6.85 0.22
C LEU A 37 -12.40 7.84 -0.12
N PRO A 38 -13.60 7.67 0.47
CA PRO A 38 -14.68 8.65 0.33
C PRO A 38 -14.37 9.92 1.14
N VAL A 39 -15.15 10.98 0.91
CA VAL A 39 -15.05 12.22 1.70
C VAL A 39 -15.63 12.04 3.11
N GLU A 40 -16.72 11.28 3.22
CA GLU A 40 -17.37 10.97 4.50
C GLU A 40 -16.83 9.65 5.09
N PRO A 41 -16.72 9.52 6.43
CA PRO A 41 -16.26 8.28 7.06
C PRO A 41 -17.10 7.06 6.65
N ALA A 42 -16.44 6.05 6.10
CA ALA A 42 -17.09 4.81 5.68
C ALA A 42 -16.25 3.56 6.01
N GLU A 43 -16.91 2.41 6.09
CA GLU A 43 -16.23 1.12 6.23
C GLU A 43 -15.61 0.69 4.90
N ILE A 44 -14.45 0.04 4.96
CA ILE A 44 -13.82 -0.62 3.82
C ILE A 44 -13.89 -2.13 4.05
N PRO A 45 -14.42 -2.93 3.11
CA PRO A 45 -14.51 -4.37 3.26
C PRO A 45 -13.15 -5.01 3.62
N GLY A 46 -13.13 -5.75 4.72
CA GLY A 46 -11.92 -6.46 5.20
C GLY A 46 -10.93 -5.60 5.99
N LEU A 47 -11.25 -4.33 6.27
CA LEU A 47 -10.47 -3.48 7.17
C LEU A 47 -11.35 -2.97 8.33
N PRO A 48 -10.84 -2.96 9.57
CA PRO A 48 -11.57 -2.39 10.69
C PRO A 48 -11.57 -0.85 10.63
N GLY A 49 -12.58 -0.24 11.26
CA GLY A 49 -12.68 1.21 11.41
C GLY A 49 -13.40 1.91 10.25
N ASN A 50 -13.46 3.24 10.36
CA ASN A 50 -14.04 4.12 9.36
C ASN A 50 -12.95 4.96 8.70
N TRP A 51 -12.98 5.05 7.38
CA TRP A 51 -11.94 5.60 6.54
C TRP A 51 -12.50 6.72 5.68
N TRP A 52 -11.72 7.79 5.50
CA TRP A 52 -12.10 8.89 4.62
C TRP A 52 -10.86 9.69 4.17
N ALA A 53 -11.04 10.53 3.16
CA ALA A 53 -10.05 11.50 2.73
C ALA A 53 -10.62 12.92 2.79
N GLN A 54 -9.90 13.82 3.45
CA GLN A 54 -10.29 15.22 3.60
C GLN A 54 -9.04 16.08 3.72
N ASP A 55 -9.05 17.26 3.09
CA ASP A 55 -7.97 18.26 3.15
C ASP A 55 -6.59 17.71 2.72
N GLY A 56 -6.58 16.80 1.75
CA GLY A 56 -5.35 16.16 1.26
C GLY A 56 -4.75 15.11 2.19
N LEU A 57 -5.49 14.73 3.25
CA LEU A 57 -5.11 13.71 4.20
C LEU A 57 -6.04 12.49 4.07
N ALA A 58 -5.46 11.31 4.18
CA ALA A 58 -6.20 10.10 4.48
C ALA A 58 -6.38 10.01 6.00
N HIS A 59 -7.55 9.61 6.45
CA HIS A 59 -7.92 9.46 7.85
C HIS A 59 -8.50 8.07 8.09
N VAL A 60 -8.25 7.57 9.29
CA VAL A 60 -8.96 6.41 9.81
C VAL A 60 -9.29 6.62 11.28
N ARG A 61 -10.50 6.19 11.67
CA ARG A 61 -10.90 6.05 13.06
C ARG A 61 -11.20 4.60 13.36
N SER A 62 -10.45 3.99 14.28
CA SER A 62 -10.67 2.61 14.71
C SER A 62 -10.64 2.49 16.24
N ALA A 63 -11.41 1.53 16.76
CA ALA A 63 -11.37 1.18 18.18
C ALA A 63 -10.29 0.12 18.47
N SER A 64 -9.94 -0.72 17.49
CA SER A 64 -8.94 -1.79 17.61
C SER A 64 -8.63 -2.41 16.24
N GLY A 65 -7.71 -3.39 16.22
CA GLY A 65 -7.45 -4.21 15.03
C GLY A 65 -6.54 -3.57 13.99
N LEU A 66 -6.08 -2.34 14.20
CA LEU A 66 -5.04 -1.68 13.41
C LEU A 66 -3.81 -1.46 14.29
N THR A 67 -2.63 -1.53 13.68
CA THR A 67 -1.39 -1.05 14.30
C THR A 67 -0.73 0.00 13.43
N LEU A 68 -0.13 1.00 14.08
CA LEU A 68 0.69 2.03 13.47
C LEU A 68 2.10 1.90 14.04
N ASN A 69 3.08 1.63 13.19
CA ASN A 69 4.47 1.36 13.61
C ASN A 69 4.57 0.25 14.68
N GLY A 70 3.72 -0.78 14.58
CA GLY A 70 3.68 -1.90 15.53
C GLY A 70 2.82 -1.66 16.77
N GLU A 71 2.46 -0.41 17.07
CA GLU A 71 1.64 -0.08 18.24
C GLU A 71 0.14 -0.14 17.93
N PRO A 72 -0.70 -0.72 18.82
CA PRO A 72 -2.15 -0.74 18.64
C PRO A 72 -2.73 0.67 18.48
N LEU A 73 -3.47 0.88 17.40
CA LEU A 73 -4.18 2.13 17.14
C LEU A 73 -5.57 2.08 17.77
N THR A 74 -5.87 3.07 18.62
CA THR A 74 -7.21 3.39 19.12
C THR A 74 -7.47 4.87 18.93
N GLY A 75 -8.62 5.22 18.36
CA GLY A 75 -8.98 6.60 18.01
C GLY A 75 -8.73 6.91 16.54
N THR A 76 -8.44 8.18 16.24
CA THR A 76 -8.26 8.68 14.88
C THR A 76 -6.80 8.95 14.59
N THR A 77 -6.33 8.58 13.40
CA THR A 77 -5.03 8.99 12.86
C THR A 77 -5.16 9.42 11.41
N SER A 78 -4.19 10.19 10.93
CA SER A 78 -4.17 10.70 9.56
C SER A 78 -2.76 10.68 8.97
N ALA A 79 -2.67 10.63 7.65
CA ALA A 79 -1.42 10.70 6.92
C ALA A 79 -1.60 11.39 5.56
N SER A 80 -0.56 12.06 5.10
CA SER A 80 -0.43 12.55 3.74
C SER A 80 0.50 11.64 2.93
N VAL A 81 0.28 11.64 1.61
CA VAL A 81 1.19 11.03 0.64
C VAL A 81 1.52 12.09 -0.40
N PRO A 82 2.80 12.29 -0.75
CA PRO A 82 3.15 13.23 -1.81
C PRO A 82 2.55 12.76 -3.15
N GLU A 83 2.36 13.69 -4.09
CA GLU A 83 1.89 13.35 -5.43
C GLU A 83 2.80 12.29 -6.06
N ALA A 84 2.19 11.29 -6.70
CA ALA A 84 2.87 10.11 -7.25
C ALA A 84 3.66 9.28 -6.22
N GLY A 85 3.48 9.51 -4.92
CA GLY A 85 4.09 8.75 -3.83
C GLY A 85 3.24 7.60 -3.31
N SER A 86 3.79 6.85 -2.36
CA SER A 86 3.05 5.90 -1.55
C SER A 86 3.58 5.87 -0.11
N LEU A 87 2.79 5.32 0.81
CA LEU A 87 3.11 5.18 2.22
C LEU A 87 2.55 3.87 2.77
N SER A 88 3.43 2.97 3.19
CA SER A 88 3.08 1.83 4.06
C SER A 88 2.62 2.35 5.41
N TRP A 89 1.31 2.35 5.67
CA TRP A 89 0.73 3.16 6.74
C TRP A 89 0.33 2.34 7.96
N LEU A 90 -0.53 1.33 7.78
CA LEU A 90 -1.14 0.59 8.88
C LEU A 90 -1.10 -0.91 8.61
N LEU A 91 -1.04 -1.70 9.67
CA LEU A 91 -1.16 -3.16 9.60
C LEU A 91 -2.48 -3.63 10.21
N HIS A 92 -3.09 -4.63 9.60
CA HIS A 92 -4.22 -5.40 10.12
C HIS A 92 -3.94 -6.90 9.93
N GLY A 93 -3.51 -7.57 11.00
CA GLY A 93 -3.08 -8.97 10.89
C GLY A 93 -1.95 -9.13 9.87
N ASP A 94 -2.23 -9.83 8.77
CA ASP A 94 -1.34 -10.07 7.64
C ASP A 94 -1.58 -9.11 6.46
N LYS A 95 -2.22 -7.95 6.70
CA LYS A 95 -2.50 -6.96 5.65
C LYS A 95 -1.79 -5.65 5.95
N LEU A 96 -0.97 -5.21 4.99
CA LEU A 96 -0.45 -3.85 4.95
C LEU A 96 -1.41 -2.94 4.18
N VAL A 97 -1.85 -1.87 4.83
CA VAL A 97 -2.56 -0.76 4.21
C VAL A 97 -1.53 0.23 3.69
N GLU A 98 -1.36 0.28 2.37
CA GLU A 98 -0.55 1.28 1.68
C GLU A 98 -1.45 2.41 1.17
N LEU A 99 -1.14 3.65 1.55
CA LEU A 99 -1.74 4.83 0.95
C LEU A 99 -1.01 5.17 -0.34
N VAL A 100 -1.75 5.51 -1.37
CA VAL A 100 -1.21 5.85 -2.68
C VAL A 100 -1.93 7.09 -3.20
N LEU A 101 -1.18 8.09 -3.67
CA LEU A 101 -1.74 9.25 -4.35
C LEU A 101 -1.32 9.21 -5.83
N ARG A 102 -2.31 9.10 -6.73
CA ARG A 102 -2.10 9.08 -8.18
C ARG A 102 -3.10 10.05 -8.82
N GLY A 103 -2.58 11.22 -9.20
CA GLY A 103 -3.40 12.35 -9.66
C GLY A 103 -4.10 13.05 -8.49
N GLY A 104 -4.14 14.38 -8.53
CA GLY A 104 -5.07 15.15 -7.69
C GLY A 104 -6.52 14.79 -8.03
N PRO A 105 -7.51 15.34 -7.30
CA PRO A 105 -8.91 15.13 -7.65
C PRO A 105 -9.10 15.43 -9.14
N LEU A 106 -9.80 14.52 -9.83
CA LEU A 106 -10.17 14.73 -11.23
C LEU A 106 -10.96 16.04 -11.26
N ARG A 107 -10.33 17.11 -11.79
CA ARG A 107 -11.00 18.38 -11.95
C ARG A 107 -12.13 18.12 -12.94
N ASP A 108 -13.37 18.42 -12.55
CA ASP A 108 -14.50 18.33 -13.47
C ASP A 108 -14.14 19.15 -14.72
N PRO A 109 -14.17 18.57 -15.94
CA PRO A 109 -13.94 19.34 -17.16
C PRO A 109 -14.97 20.47 -17.38
N ALA A 110 -16.03 20.54 -16.56
CA ALA A 110 -17.03 21.60 -16.57
C ALA A 110 -16.81 22.74 -15.54
N ALA A 111 -15.66 22.79 -14.84
CA ALA A 111 -15.34 23.84 -13.84
C ALA A 111 -14.44 24.97 -14.36
#